data_AF-A0A1H0NBP7-F1
#
_entry.id   AF-A0A1H0NBP7-F1
#
_cell.length_a   1.000
_cell.length_b   1.000
_cell.length_c   1.000
_cell.angle_alpha   90.00
_cell.angle_beta   90.00
_cell.angle_gamma   90.00
#
_symmetry.space_group_name_H-M   'P 1'
#
loop_
_entity.id
_entity.type
_entity.pdbx_description
1 polymer ?
#
loop_
_entity_poly.entity_id
_entity_poly.type
_entity_poly.pdbx_seq_one_letter_code
_entity_poly.pdbx_strand_id
1 'polypeptide(L)'
;MLGLSGSGRMGAPSVRLPLLLTVANGRTVASGMLRDGQVPVAQRSVQVLVNAKPAGSVLSSADGSWSLDLGELAGSNRIEAVADLPVRSGAKLFHVAVSRRLAATNRVYALGDSRTLDNMRSGGLTTVGPMVWARQLSLGRITYGKLSNNGVGGATTAAIRAQQFPQALASDASVLVLLAGVNDANTGSLGSADTISNLTAMARDFVASDPGRVCLLLDELPVSGLQKPEQHLAVRDGIRALHDPAAGIVVVPSWNALALASDDAQPQSWAYRDGIHMAKRGAFSVGREIWAALQRVTTTFDPATRPGVLLGGNFVTAGAGPEGWTVPTGTGIATRMEAADGLNWLVMSFSGITGLQSSAYVTATTIPGGLVAGQTLAEAQIRYRLDAGSQNLSLVAMELRRQSGQRLQAASGEPATDGLDMGTSLEGISGALPPDAIDGLLRPPPGDLTGATQLRPFWITVRGLPGQVASGTVRLALPQLRAA
;
A
#
# COMPACT_ATOMS: atom_id res chain seq x y z
N MET A 1 -23.32 -8.81 74.72
CA MET A 1 -22.07 -8.30 74.13
C MET A 1 -21.42 -9.45 73.39
N LEU A 2 -21.57 -9.50 72.06
CA LEU A 2 -20.84 -10.33 71.11
C LEU A 2 -21.12 -9.71 69.73
N GLY A 3 -20.06 -9.25 69.06
CA GLY A 3 -20.14 -8.54 67.79
C GLY A 3 -20.23 -9.48 66.58
N LEU A 4 -20.86 -8.99 65.52
CA LEU A 4 -20.71 -9.51 64.17
C LEU A 4 -20.30 -8.34 63.27
N SER A 5 -19.01 -8.29 62.93
CA SER A 5 -18.46 -7.44 61.88
C SER A 5 -18.71 -8.09 60.52
N GLY A 6 -19.82 -7.73 59.88
CA GLY A 6 -20.05 -8.03 58.47
C GLY A 6 -19.53 -6.89 57.60
N SER A 7 -18.28 -7.00 57.12
CA SER A 7 -17.75 -6.13 56.07
C SER A 7 -18.34 -6.54 54.72
N GLY A 8 -19.53 -6.03 54.43
CA GLY A 8 -20.06 -6.05 53.06
C GLY A 8 -19.11 -5.26 52.16
N ARG A 9 -18.35 -5.97 51.30
CA ARG A 9 -17.66 -5.35 50.16
C ARG A 9 -18.70 -4.66 49.30
N MET A 10 -18.88 -3.36 49.47
CA MET A 10 -19.54 -2.53 48.46
C MET A 10 -18.72 -2.66 47.17
N GLY A 11 -19.30 -3.28 46.14
CA GLY A 11 -18.67 -3.38 44.83
C GLY A 11 -18.31 -1.98 44.32
N ALA A 12 -17.11 -1.83 43.79
CA ALA A 12 -16.69 -0.60 43.15
C ALA A 12 -17.69 -0.21 42.04
N PRO A 13 -18.00 1.08 41.84
CA PRO A 13 -18.88 1.50 40.77
C PRO A 13 -18.25 1.17 39.42
N SER A 14 -19.00 0.44 38.61
CA SER A 14 -18.67 0.16 37.22
C SER A 14 -19.42 1.13 36.32
N VAL A 15 -18.73 1.72 35.35
CA VAL A 15 -19.39 2.52 34.30
C VAL A 15 -19.59 1.61 33.10
N ARG A 16 -20.86 1.43 32.71
CA ARG A 16 -21.24 0.72 31.49
C ARG A 16 -21.70 1.72 30.44
N LEU A 17 -21.10 1.68 29.26
CA LEU A 17 -21.65 2.35 28.09
C LEU A 17 -22.10 1.31 27.07
N PRO A 18 -23.43 1.10 26.93
CA PRO A 18 -23.93 0.24 25.87
C PRO A 18 -23.82 0.99 24.54
N LEU A 19 -23.13 0.38 23.56
CA LEU A 19 -23.22 0.81 22.18
C LEU A 19 -23.94 -0.28 21.38
N LEU A 20 -25.17 -0.01 20.96
CA LEU A 20 -25.86 -0.91 20.04
C LEU A 20 -25.27 -0.71 18.65
N LEU A 21 -24.52 -1.67 18.16
CA LEU A 21 -23.93 -1.65 16.81
C LEU A 21 -24.42 -2.83 16.00
N THR A 22 -24.93 -2.57 14.81
CA THR A 22 -25.15 -3.61 13.82
C THR A 22 -23.82 -3.83 13.08
N VAL A 23 -22.96 -4.66 13.64
CA VAL A 23 -21.80 -5.18 12.89
C VAL A 23 -22.33 -6.26 11.95
N ALA A 24 -22.03 -6.17 10.65
CA ALA A 24 -22.23 -7.30 9.73
C ALA A 24 -20.94 -8.11 9.69
N ASN A 25 -21.07 -9.43 9.55
CA ASN A 25 -20.04 -10.46 9.52
C ASN A 25 -18.61 -9.97 9.25
N GLY A 26 -17.69 -10.23 10.17
CA GLY A 26 -16.26 -10.04 9.95
C GLY A 26 -15.45 -9.85 11.23
N ARG A 27 -14.13 -9.77 11.05
CA ARG A 27 -13.21 -9.44 12.15
C ARG A 27 -13.53 -8.04 12.70
N THR A 28 -13.70 -7.95 14.01
CA THR A 28 -14.24 -6.77 14.67
C THR A 28 -13.25 -6.25 15.70
N VAL A 29 -12.89 -4.97 15.64
CA VAL A 29 -12.07 -4.32 16.67
C VAL A 29 -12.91 -3.29 17.40
N ALA A 30 -12.99 -3.40 18.73
CA ALA A 30 -13.62 -2.40 19.59
C ALA A 30 -12.54 -1.48 20.18
N SER A 31 -12.74 -0.18 20.10
CA SER A 31 -11.77 0.81 20.59
C SER A 31 -12.47 2.02 21.20
N GLY A 32 -11.76 2.81 21.99
CA GLY A 32 -12.33 4.00 22.60
C GLY A 32 -11.36 4.81 23.43
N MET A 33 -11.87 5.84 24.12
CA MET A 33 -11.11 6.60 25.14
C MET A 33 -11.80 6.55 26.50
N LEU A 34 -11.00 6.35 27.54
CA LEU A 34 -11.40 6.47 28.93
C LEU A 34 -10.91 7.81 29.49
N ARG A 35 -11.83 8.66 29.97
CA ARG A 35 -11.49 9.98 30.53
C ARG A 35 -12.27 10.29 31.80
N ASP A 36 -11.66 11.04 32.72
CA ASP A 36 -12.31 11.75 33.83
C ASP A 36 -12.46 13.23 33.47
N GLY A 37 -13.68 13.61 33.05
CA GLY A 37 -13.89 14.90 32.39
C GLY A 37 -13.05 15.02 31.11
N GLN A 38 -12.06 15.92 31.12
CA GLN A 38 -11.11 16.11 30.01
C GLN A 38 -9.77 15.38 30.22
N VAL A 39 -9.58 14.72 31.36
CA VAL A 39 -8.32 14.08 31.74
C VAL A 39 -8.32 12.61 31.32
N PRO A 40 -7.36 12.13 30.52
CA PRO A 40 -7.25 10.71 30.19
C PRO A 40 -7.02 9.83 31.41
N VAL A 41 -7.62 8.65 31.42
CA VAL A 41 -7.47 7.67 32.49
C VAL A 41 -6.68 6.47 31.98
N ALA A 42 -5.42 6.38 32.42
CA ALA A 42 -4.48 5.34 32.01
C ALA A 42 -4.51 4.10 32.92
N GLN A 43 -4.03 2.98 32.38
CA GLN A 43 -3.77 1.72 33.08
C GLN A 43 -5.01 1.18 33.81
N ARG A 44 -6.20 1.40 33.24
CA ARG A 44 -7.46 0.84 33.75
C ARG A 44 -7.94 -0.27 32.84
N SER A 45 -8.46 -1.32 33.46
CA SER A 45 -9.06 -2.44 32.75
C SER A 45 -10.38 -2.00 32.12
N VAL A 46 -10.47 -2.19 30.81
CA VAL A 46 -11.69 -2.07 30.02
C VAL A 46 -12.06 -3.48 29.57
N GLN A 47 -13.17 -4.00 30.09
CA GLN A 47 -13.78 -5.26 29.66
C GLN A 47 -14.75 -4.99 28.50
N VAL A 48 -14.67 -5.78 27.45
CA VAL A 48 -15.62 -5.72 26.33
C VAL A 48 -16.55 -6.91 26.39
N LEU A 49 -17.85 -6.63 26.27
CA LEU A 49 -18.94 -7.60 26.23
C LEU A 49 -19.49 -7.69 24.80
N VAL A 50 -19.77 -8.90 24.33
CA VAL A 50 -20.51 -9.17 23.10
C VAL A 50 -21.79 -9.91 23.47
N ASN A 51 -22.95 -9.35 23.15
CA ASN A 51 -24.28 -9.86 23.55
C ASN A 51 -24.35 -10.18 25.06
N ALA A 52 -23.85 -9.23 25.87
CA ALA A 52 -23.74 -9.33 27.33
C ALA A 52 -22.80 -10.43 27.87
N LYS A 53 -22.01 -11.11 27.03
CA LYS A 53 -20.99 -12.07 27.45
C LYS A 53 -19.59 -11.47 27.36
N PRO A 54 -18.68 -11.71 28.32
CA PRO A 54 -17.29 -11.28 28.24
C PRO A 54 -16.60 -11.82 26.98
N ALA A 55 -16.08 -10.91 26.15
CA ALA A 55 -15.29 -11.23 24.97
C ALA A 55 -13.78 -11.03 25.21
N GLY A 56 -13.41 -10.12 26.10
CA GLY A 56 -12.03 -9.91 26.52
C GLY A 56 -11.86 -8.64 27.37
N SER A 57 -10.63 -8.35 27.76
CA SER A 57 -10.28 -7.11 28.46
C SER A 57 -8.93 -6.56 28.00
N VAL A 58 -8.77 -5.24 28.06
CA VAL A 58 -7.56 -4.51 27.70
C VAL A 58 -7.29 -3.39 28.70
N LEU A 59 -6.03 -3.04 28.92
CA LEU A 59 -5.66 -1.87 29.72
C LEU A 59 -5.66 -0.60 28.86
N SER A 60 -6.20 0.50 29.37
CA SER A 60 -6.08 1.79 28.71
C SER A 60 -4.63 2.31 28.71
N SER A 61 -4.22 2.89 27.60
CA SER A 61 -2.93 3.55 27.38
C SER A 61 -2.78 4.82 28.22
N ALA A 62 -1.58 5.40 28.24
CA ALA A 62 -1.27 6.64 28.97
C ALA A 62 -2.18 7.82 28.57
N ASP A 63 -2.63 7.85 27.31
CA ASP A 63 -3.55 8.84 26.75
C ASP A 63 -5.03 8.45 26.88
N GLY A 64 -5.33 7.41 27.67
CA GLY A 64 -6.68 6.90 27.91
C GLY A 64 -7.26 6.10 26.74
N SER A 65 -6.55 5.95 25.62
CA SER A 65 -7.00 5.14 24.50
C SER A 65 -6.99 3.64 24.83
N TRP A 66 -7.87 2.87 24.22
CA TRP A 66 -7.87 1.40 24.31
C TRP A 66 -8.37 0.80 23.01
N SER A 67 -7.92 -0.42 22.72
CA SER A 67 -8.33 -1.19 21.54
C SER A 67 -8.26 -2.68 21.83
N LEU A 68 -9.31 -3.42 21.48
CA LEU A 68 -9.42 -4.86 21.64
C LEU A 68 -9.96 -5.49 20.35
N ASP A 69 -9.21 -6.44 19.82
CA ASP A 69 -9.65 -7.29 18.72
C ASP A 69 -10.58 -8.38 19.25
N LEU A 70 -11.82 -8.40 18.77
CA LEU A 70 -12.87 -9.35 19.15
C LEU A 70 -12.90 -10.57 18.23
N GLY A 71 -12.00 -10.66 17.25
CA GLY A 71 -12.03 -11.72 16.26
C GLY A 71 -13.25 -11.64 15.34
N GLU A 72 -13.61 -12.76 14.72
CA GLU A 72 -14.75 -12.84 13.81
C GLU A 72 -16.07 -12.87 14.59
N LEU A 73 -16.92 -11.87 14.35
CA LEU A 73 -18.29 -11.84 14.87
C LEU A 73 -19.26 -12.05 13.70
N ALA A 74 -20.13 -13.04 13.83
CA ALA A 74 -21.20 -13.32 12.88
C ALA A 74 -22.53 -12.70 13.34
N GLY A 75 -23.29 -12.15 12.40
CA GLY A 75 -24.60 -11.56 12.64
C GLY A 75 -24.57 -10.23 13.40
N SER A 76 -25.75 -9.75 13.78
CA SER A 76 -25.90 -8.52 14.56
C SER A 76 -25.50 -8.76 16.02
N ASN A 77 -24.50 -8.01 16.50
CA ASN A 77 -23.92 -8.18 17.83
C ASN A 77 -23.96 -6.88 18.64
N ARG A 78 -24.52 -6.91 19.85
CA ARG A 78 -24.44 -5.79 20.79
C ARG A 78 -23.07 -5.79 21.47
N ILE A 79 -22.31 -4.70 21.33
CA ILE A 79 -20.96 -4.57 21.91
C ILE A 79 -20.98 -3.52 23.01
N GLU A 80 -20.53 -3.87 24.21
CA GLU A 80 -20.47 -2.96 25.36
C GLU A 80 -19.04 -2.90 25.90
N ALA A 81 -18.60 -1.72 26.29
CA ALA A 81 -17.35 -1.55 27.05
C ALA A 81 -17.68 -1.19 28.49
N VAL A 82 -17.02 -1.86 29.43
CA VAL A 82 -17.20 -1.72 30.87
C VAL A 82 -15.84 -1.44 31.50
N ALA A 83 -15.74 -0.37 32.26
CA ALA A 83 -14.54 -0.04 33.03
C ALA A 83 -14.90 0.06 34.52
N ASP A 84 -14.09 -0.59 35.36
CA ASP A 84 -14.17 -0.45 36.81
C ASP A 84 -13.40 0.80 37.23
N LEU A 85 -14.12 1.74 37.85
CA LEU A 85 -13.59 3.05 38.18
C LEU A 85 -13.70 3.31 39.70
N PRO A 86 -12.79 4.12 40.28
CA PRO A 86 -12.87 4.47 41.70
C PRO A 86 -14.15 5.24 42.03
N VAL A 87 -14.68 5.07 43.25
CA VAL A 87 -15.94 5.64 43.78
C VAL A 87 -16.08 7.17 43.65
N ARG A 88 -15.01 7.88 43.28
CA ARG A 88 -14.97 9.35 43.18
C ARG A 88 -14.62 9.91 41.80
N SER A 89 -14.45 9.08 40.77
CA SER A 89 -14.12 9.60 39.42
C SER A 89 -15.39 10.02 38.68
N GLY A 90 -15.40 11.23 38.09
CA GLY A 90 -16.41 11.67 37.12
C GLY A 90 -16.19 11.07 35.73
N ALA A 91 -15.52 9.92 35.68
CA ALA A 91 -15.03 9.32 34.47
C ALA A 91 -16.14 8.75 33.58
N LYS A 92 -16.08 9.17 32.31
CA LYS A 92 -16.95 8.73 31.23
C LYS A 92 -16.07 8.12 30.16
N LEU A 93 -16.60 7.11 29.48
CA LEU A 93 -15.95 6.53 28.33
C LEU A 93 -16.41 7.33 27.10
N PHE A 94 -15.50 8.10 26.49
CA PHE A 94 -15.81 8.98 25.37
C PHE A 94 -15.47 8.22 24.08
N HIS A 95 -16.51 7.87 23.33
CA HIS A 95 -16.46 7.05 22.10
C HIS A 95 -16.11 5.57 22.30
N VAL A 96 -16.99 4.70 21.79
CA VAL A 96 -16.64 3.35 21.35
C VAL A 96 -16.71 3.37 19.82
N ALA A 97 -15.57 3.20 19.16
CA ALA A 97 -15.51 3.01 17.72
C ALA A 97 -15.29 1.51 17.45
N VAL A 98 -16.16 0.93 16.65
CA VAL A 98 -15.99 -0.43 16.14
C VAL A 98 -15.59 -0.34 14.68
N SER A 99 -14.37 -0.81 14.36
CA SER A 99 -13.86 -0.85 12.99
C SER A 99 -13.94 -2.27 12.43
N ARG A 100 -14.43 -2.35 11.19
CA ARG A 100 -14.83 -3.58 10.49
C ARG A 100 -13.71 -4.17 9.62
N ARG A 101 -13.80 -5.50 9.49
CA ARG A 101 -13.47 -6.33 8.33
C ARG A 101 -12.11 -6.03 7.70
N LEU A 102 -11.08 -6.52 8.39
CA LEU A 102 -9.75 -6.62 7.81
C LEU A 102 -9.74 -7.68 6.72
N ALA A 103 -9.00 -7.40 5.66
CA ALA A 103 -8.76 -8.28 4.55
C ALA A 103 -8.04 -9.56 5.04
N ALA A 104 -8.59 -10.72 4.69
CA ALA A 104 -8.10 -12.01 5.20
C ALA A 104 -6.64 -12.34 4.83
N THR A 105 -6.16 -11.96 3.64
CA THR A 105 -4.88 -12.44 3.09
C THR A 105 -3.94 -11.32 2.63
N ASN A 106 -4.32 -10.04 2.81
CA ASN A 106 -3.67 -8.85 2.23
C ASN A 106 -3.35 -8.98 0.72
N ARG A 107 -3.98 -9.93 0.03
CA ARG A 107 -3.87 -10.15 -1.41
C ARG A 107 -4.83 -9.21 -2.10
N VAL A 108 -4.32 -8.49 -3.09
CA VAL A 108 -5.07 -7.48 -3.84
C VAL A 108 -5.25 -7.94 -5.26
N TYR A 109 -6.47 -7.80 -5.77
CA TYR A 109 -6.83 -7.96 -7.18
C TYR A 109 -7.25 -6.61 -7.74
N ALA A 110 -6.68 -6.18 -8.85
CA ALA A 110 -7.03 -4.96 -9.54
C ALA A 110 -7.85 -5.28 -10.78
N LEU A 111 -9.01 -4.66 -10.91
CA LEU A 111 -9.98 -4.89 -11.98
C LEU A 111 -10.34 -3.56 -12.64
N GLY A 112 -10.44 -3.53 -13.96
CA GLY A 112 -10.84 -2.29 -14.61
C GLY A 112 -10.60 -2.17 -16.10
N ASP A 113 -10.55 -0.92 -16.56
CA ASP A 113 -10.31 -0.57 -17.96
C ASP A 113 -8.81 -0.38 -18.28
N SER A 114 -8.47 0.34 -19.37
CA SER A 114 -7.09 0.60 -19.77
C SER A 114 -6.25 1.30 -18.71
N ARG A 115 -6.87 2.01 -17.76
CA ARG A 115 -6.15 2.73 -16.70
C ARG A 115 -5.66 1.79 -15.59
N THR A 116 -6.28 0.62 -15.46
CA THR A 116 -5.86 -0.43 -14.53
C THR A 116 -4.68 -1.23 -15.06
N LEU A 117 -4.46 -1.25 -16.37
CA LEU A 117 -3.36 -1.99 -16.99
C LEU A 117 -1.99 -1.45 -16.55
N ASP A 118 -1.19 -2.32 -15.92
CA ASP A 118 0.23 -2.04 -15.62
C ASP A 118 1.15 -2.24 -16.83
N ASN A 119 0.61 -2.64 -17.99
CA ASN A 119 1.38 -2.86 -19.20
C ASN A 119 1.14 -1.76 -20.23
N MET A 120 2.22 -1.08 -20.63
CA MET A 120 2.43 -0.82 -22.06
C MET A 120 3.92 -0.92 -22.39
N ARG A 121 4.26 -1.81 -23.33
CA ARG A 121 5.60 -1.95 -23.91
C ARG A 121 5.81 -0.92 -25.02
N SER A 122 6.89 -0.16 -24.95
CA SER A 122 7.95 -0.10 -25.97
C SER A 122 9.15 0.67 -25.41
N GLY A 123 10.38 0.16 -25.56
CA GLY A 123 11.61 0.89 -25.19
C GLY A 123 12.27 0.57 -23.83
N GLY A 124 11.84 -0.45 -23.10
CA GLY A 124 12.59 -0.96 -21.93
C GLY A 124 12.31 -0.26 -20.59
N LEU A 125 11.30 0.59 -20.50
CA LEU A 125 10.87 1.22 -19.24
C LEU A 125 9.35 1.06 -19.09
N THR A 126 8.96 0.26 -18.11
CA THR A 126 7.57 -0.10 -17.78
C THR A 126 6.78 1.13 -17.32
N THR A 127 5.57 1.33 -17.86
CA THR A 127 4.57 2.20 -17.22
C THR A 127 4.24 1.63 -15.86
N VAL A 128 4.33 2.45 -14.81
CA VAL A 128 4.02 2.07 -13.43
C VAL A 128 2.58 2.51 -13.16
N GLY A 129 1.62 1.59 -13.24
CA GLY A 129 0.22 1.87 -12.89
C GLY A 129 0.05 2.15 -11.39
N PRO A 130 -1.10 2.68 -10.98
CA PRO A 130 -1.32 3.12 -9.60
C PRO A 130 -1.20 1.99 -8.57
N MET A 131 -1.53 0.75 -8.96
CA MET A 131 -1.40 -0.41 -8.09
C MET A 131 0.04 -0.86 -7.86
N VAL A 132 0.92 -0.68 -8.85
CA VAL A 132 2.36 -0.91 -8.66
C VAL A 132 2.91 0.08 -7.63
N TRP A 133 2.49 1.34 -7.69
CA TRP A 133 2.84 2.33 -6.67
C TRP A 133 2.31 1.98 -5.29
N ALA A 134 1.02 1.62 -5.18
CA ALA A 134 0.44 1.19 -3.91
C ALA A 134 1.19 0.00 -3.31
N ARG A 135 1.59 -0.99 -4.13
CA ARG A 135 2.41 -2.13 -3.71
C ARG A 135 3.77 -1.69 -3.18
N GLN A 136 4.46 -0.78 -3.86
CA GLN A 136 5.77 -0.28 -3.42
C GLN A 136 5.67 0.49 -2.10
N LEU A 137 4.70 1.40 -1.98
CA LEU A 137 4.44 2.20 -0.79
C LEU A 137 3.99 1.34 0.40
N SER A 138 3.40 0.16 0.12
CA SER A 138 2.98 -0.76 1.17
C SER A 138 4.11 -1.39 1.97
N LEU A 139 5.35 -1.22 1.52
CA LEU A 139 6.53 -1.87 2.09
C LEU A 139 6.37 -3.39 2.19
N GLY A 140 5.67 -4.04 1.25
CA GLY A 140 5.47 -5.49 1.25
C GLY A 140 4.31 -5.97 2.14
N ARG A 141 3.52 -5.05 2.73
CA ARG A 141 2.29 -5.37 3.48
C ARG A 141 1.23 -6.02 2.59
N ILE A 142 1.18 -5.66 1.31
CA ILE A 142 0.22 -6.24 0.36
C ILE A 142 0.91 -7.18 -0.63
N THR A 143 0.17 -8.19 -1.06
CA THR A 143 0.58 -9.05 -2.18
C THR A 143 -0.23 -8.66 -3.41
N TYR A 144 0.48 -8.19 -4.44
CA TYR A 144 -0.06 -7.82 -5.73
C TYR A 144 0.96 -8.22 -6.80
N GLY A 145 0.50 -8.84 -7.88
CA GLY A 145 1.33 -9.29 -8.99
C GLY A 145 0.54 -9.28 -10.30
N LYS A 146 1.19 -9.61 -11.41
CA LYS A 146 0.61 -9.47 -12.76
C LYS A 146 -0.69 -10.26 -12.98
N LEU A 147 -0.81 -11.46 -12.41
CA LEU A 147 -2.06 -12.25 -12.51
C LEU A 147 -3.22 -11.66 -11.74
N SER A 148 -2.92 -10.76 -10.79
CA SER A 148 -3.90 -10.01 -10.04
C SER A 148 -4.21 -8.66 -10.68
N ASN A 149 -3.69 -8.38 -11.89
CA ASN A 149 -4.06 -7.21 -12.68
C ASN A 149 -4.91 -7.64 -13.88
N ASN A 150 -6.18 -7.30 -13.86
CA ASN A 150 -7.13 -7.56 -14.93
C ASN A 150 -7.72 -6.27 -15.48
N GLY A 151 -6.85 -5.33 -15.87
CA GLY A 151 -7.25 -4.21 -16.71
C GLY A 151 -7.46 -4.66 -18.16
N VAL A 152 -8.47 -4.14 -18.85
CA VAL A 152 -8.65 -4.38 -20.29
C VAL A 152 -8.93 -3.07 -21.01
N GLY A 153 -8.12 -2.79 -22.04
CA GLY A 153 -8.29 -1.58 -22.83
C GLY A 153 -9.65 -1.50 -23.53
N GLY A 154 -10.29 -0.34 -23.46
CA GLY A 154 -11.59 -0.09 -24.08
C GLY A 154 -12.81 -0.75 -23.40
N ALA A 155 -12.62 -1.50 -22.32
CA ALA A 155 -13.73 -2.19 -21.66
C ALA A 155 -14.65 -1.21 -20.91
N THR A 156 -15.96 -1.34 -21.13
CA THR A 156 -17.02 -0.65 -20.37
C THR A 156 -17.29 -1.37 -19.05
N THR A 157 -17.97 -0.73 -18.09
CA THR A 157 -18.32 -1.40 -16.82
C THR A 157 -19.18 -2.64 -17.04
N ALA A 158 -20.06 -2.63 -18.04
CA ALA A 158 -20.87 -3.79 -18.42
C ALA A 158 -19.99 -4.96 -18.94
N ALA A 159 -19.02 -4.67 -19.80
CA ALA A 159 -18.08 -5.67 -20.31
C ALA A 159 -17.16 -6.22 -19.22
N ILE A 160 -16.64 -5.36 -18.34
CA ILE A 160 -15.82 -5.74 -17.18
C ILE A 160 -16.60 -6.70 -16.28
N ARG A 161 -17.85 -6.36 -15.95
CA ARG A 161 -18.72 -7.20 -15.13
C ARG A 161 -18.99 -8.56 -15.76
N ALA A 162 -19.23 -8.61 -17.08
CA ALA A 162 -19.56 -9.86 -17.76
C ALA A 162 -18.34 -10.76 -17.97
N GLN A 163 -17.16 -10.20 -18.28
CA GLN A 163 -16.04 -10.96 -18.83
C GLN A 163 -14.85 -11.09 -17.87
N GLN A 164 -14.62 -10.10 -17.01
CA GLN A 164 -13.42 -10.03 -16.17
C GLN A 164 -13.73 -10.31 -14.70
N PHE A 165 -14.85 -9.77 -14.20
CA PHE A 165 -15.25 -9.90 -12.80
C PHE A 165 -15.37 -11.34 -12.28
N PRO A 166 -15.80 -12.35 -13.08
CA PRO A 166 -15.77 -13.75 -12.63
C PRO A 166 -14.38 -14.22 -12.15
N GLN A 167 -13.30 -13.71 -12.73
CA GLN A 167 -11.93 -14.04 -12.32
C GLN A 167 -11.57 -13.43 -10.97
N ALA A 168 -12.01 -12.19 -10.70
CA ALA A 168 -11.83 -11.55 -9.40
C ALA A 168 -12.58 -12.33 -8.30
N LEU A 169 -13.81 -12.77 -8.58
CA LEU A 169 -14.60 -13.59 -7.65
C LEU A 169 -13.93 -14.93 -7.33
N ALA A 170 -13.36 -15.59 -8.35
CA ALA A 170 -12.68 -16.88 -8.22
C ALA A 170 -11.25 -16.78 -7.62
N SER A 171 -10.67 -15.58 -7.54
CA SER A 171 -9.33 -15.37 -6.98
C SER A 171 -9.29 -15.59 -5.46
N ASP A 172 -8.10 -15.72 -4.88
CA ASP A 172 -7.89 -15.77 -3.44
C ASP A 172 -7.62 -14.38 -2.80
N ALA A 173 -7.90 -13.31 -3.56
CA ALA A 173 -7.72 -11.95 -3.11
C ALA A 173 -8.75 -11.57 -2.04
N SER A 174 -8.27 -10.98 -0.95
CA SER A 174 -9.10 -10.40 0.09
C SER A 174 -9.46 -8.93 -0.17
N VAL A 175 -8.79 -8.28 -1.12
CA VAL A 175 -9.08 -6.91 -1.53
C VAL A 175 -9.26 -6.83 -3.04
N LEU A 176 -10.36 -6.24 -3.50
CA LEU A 176 -10.55 -5.81 -4.88
C LEU A 176 -10.27 -4.31 -4.97
N VAL A 177 -9.48 -3.88 -5.95
CA VAL A 177 -9.33 -2.48 -6.33
C VAL A 177 -9.98 -2.32 -7.70
N LEU A 178 -11.07 -1.56 -7.76
CA LEU A 178 -11.88 -1.39 -8.95
C LEU A 178 -11.73 0.03 -9.50
N LEU A 179 -11.23 0.12 -10.73
CA LEU A 179 -11.10 1.37 -11.48
C LEU A 179 -11.69 1.20 -12.88
N ALA A 180 -12.89 1.72 -13.09
CA ALA A 180 -13.62 1.50 -14.35
C ALA A 180 -14.56 2.68 -14.67
N GLY A 181 -15.07 2.69 -15.90
CA GLY A 181 -16.14 3.59 -16.35
C GLY A 181 -15.72 4.70 -17.31
N VAL A 182 -14.42 4.88 -17.58
CA VAL A 182 -14.01 5.92 -18.52
C VAL A 182 -14.53 5.65 -19.93
N ASN A 183 -14.60 4.38 -20.32
CA ASN A 183 -15.09 3.98 -21.64
C ASN A 183 -16.61 4.09 -21.74
N ASP A 184 -17.35 4.01 -20.63
CA ASP A 184 -18.80 4.25 -20.60
C ASP A 184 -19.09 5.70 -21.05
N ALA A 185 -18.33 6.65 -20.47
CA ALA A 185 -18.45 8.07 -20.78
C ALA A 185 -17.92 8.43 -22.18
N ASN A 186 -16.72 7.95 -22.53
CA ASN A 186 -16.05 8.27 -23.79
C ASN A 186 -16.75 7.71 -25.03
N THR A 187 -17.28 6.49 -24.96
CA THR A 187 -18.02 5.91 -26.08
C THR A 187 -19.49 6.36 -26.11
N GLY A 188 -19.99 6.93 -25.00
CA GLY A 188 -21.40 7.24 -24.82
C GLY A 188 -22.30 6.01 -24.75
N SER A 189 -21.73 4.81 -24.55
CA SER A 189 -22.48 3.56 -24.56
C SER A 189 -23.35 3.36 -23.33
N LEU A 190 -23.04 4.04 -22.22
CA LEU A 190 -23.76 3.93 -20.94
C LEU A 190 -23.87 5.29 -20.26
N GLY A 191 -25.02 5.53 -19.62
CA GLY A 191 -25.24 6.73 -18.79
C GLY A 191 -24.67 6.56 -17.38
N SER A 192 -24.57 7.68 -16.63
CA SER A 192 -24.02 7.67 -15.26
C SER A 192 -24.71 6.66 -14.35
N ALA A 193 -26.03 6.52 -14.45
CA ALA A 193 -26.81 5.59 -13.63
C ALA A 193 -26.41 4.12 -13.88
N ASP A 194 -26.20 3.73 -15.14
CA ASP A 194 -25.78 2.37 -15.49
C ASP A 194 -24.35 2.08 -15.04
N THR A 195 -23.45 3.06 -15.21
CA THR A 195 -22.07 2.98 -14.70
C THR A 195 -22.07 2.76 -13.19
N ILE A 196 -22.79 3.60 -12.43
CA ILE A 196 -22.90 3.48 -10.96
C ILE A 196 -23.52 2.13 -10.57
N SER A 197 -24.58 1.70 -11.27
CA SER A 197 -25.26 0.42 -11.01
C SER A 197 -24.32 -0.77 -11.19
N ASN A 198 -23.54 -0.81 -12.29
CA ASN A 198 -22.57 -1.88 -12.55
C ASN A 198 -21.45 -1.91 -11.51
N LEU A 199 -20.88 -0.75 -11.15
CA LEU A 199 -19.85 -0.64 -10.12
C LEU A 199 -20.38 -1.09 -8.75
N THR A 200 -21.60 -0.67 -8.40
CA THR A 200 -22.29 -1.06 -7.16
C THR A 200 -22.47 -2.57 -7.09
N ALA A 201 -22.92 -3.19 -8.18
CA ALA A 201 -23.13 -4.62 -8.25
C ALA A 201 -21.80 -5.38 -8.07
N MET A 202 -20.75 -5.02 -8.82
CA MET A 202 -19.44 -5.66 -8.66
C MET A 202 -18.88 -5.52 -7.24
N ALA A 203 -18.99 -4.34 -6.63
CA ALA A 203 -18.53 -4.12 -5.26
C ALA A 203 -19.30 -4.99 -4.26
N ARG A 204 -20.63 -5.00 -4.34
CA ARG A 204 -21.51 -5.78 -3.46
C ARG A 204 -21.31 -7.28 -3.64
N ASP A 205 -21.21 -7.76 -4.87
CA ASP A 205 -21.02 -9.17 -5.18
C ASP A 205 -19.67 -9.67 -4.64
N PHE A 206 -18.59 -8.87 -4.77
CA PHE A 206 -17.27 -9.24 -4.24
C PHE A 206 -17.21 -9.28 -2.72
N VAL A 207 -17.82 -8.31 -2.03
CA VAL A 207 -17.84 -8.31 -0.55
C VAL A 207 -18.83 -9.32 0.00
N ALA A 208 -19.86 -9.72 -0.76
CA ALA A 208 -20.81 -10.75 -0.35
C ALA A 208 -20.26 -12.17 -0.51
N SER A 209 -19.30 -12.38 -1.43
CA SER A 209 -18.77 -13.73 -1.70
C SER A 209 -17.94 -14.31 -0.54
N ASP A 210 -17.37 -13.48 0.34
CA ASP A 210 -16.55 -13.94 1.46
C ASP A 210 -16.49 -12.90 2.61
N PRO A 211 -16.86 -13.24 3.88
CA PRO A 211 -16.67 -12.47 5.12
C PRO A 211 -15.31 -11.78 5.34
N GLY A 212 -14.25 -12.12 4.62
CA GLY A 212 -12.94 -11.46 4.68
C GLY A 212 -12.61 -10.51 3.52
N ARG A 213 -13.55 -10.27 2.60
CA ARG A 213 -13.32 -9.43 1.40
C ARG A 213 -13.71 -7.97 1.57
N VAL A 214 -12.89 -7.11 0.99
CA VAL A 214 -13.08 -5.65 0.92
C VAL A 214 -12.96 -5.18 -0.53
N CYS A 215 -13.82 -4.27 -0.97
CA CYS A 215 -13.73 -3.60 -2.26
C CYS A 215 -13.31 -2.14 -2.08
N LEU A 216 -12.25 -1.74 -2.77
CA LEU A 216 -11.78 -0.37 -2.92
C LEU A 216 -12.27 0.18 -4.27
N LEU A 217 -13.16 1.17 -4.23
CA LEU A 217 -13.69 1.84 -5.41
C LEU A 217 -12.92 3.14 -5.65
N LEU A 218 -12.32 3.31 -6.83
CA LEU A 218 -11.69 4.57 -7.22
C LEU A 218 -12.72 5.48 -7.89
N ASP A 219 -12.78 6.73 -7.46
CA ASP A 219 -13.69 7.76 -8.00
C ASP A 219 -13.12 8.54 -9.20
N GLU A 220 -12.01 8.07 -9.76
CA GLU A 220 -11.31 8.70 -10.87
C GLU A 220 -11.94 8.32 -12.22
N LEU A 221 -12.37 9.32 -12.99
CA LEU A 221 -13.08 9.16 -14.28
C LEU A 221 -12.79 10.33 -15.26
N PRO A 222 -11.53 10.51 -15.68
CA PRO A 222 -11.14 11.63 -16.53
C PRO A 222 -11.83 11.50 -17.89
N VAL A 223 -12.33 12.61 -18.43
CA VAL A 223 -12.90 12.62 -19.78
C VAL A 223 -11.97 13.43 -20.65
N SER A 224 -11.30 12.77 -21.61
CA SER A 224 -10.42 13.48 -22.55
C SER A 224 -11.19 14.60 -23.24
N GLY A 225 -10.65 15.82 -23.23
CA GLY A 225 -11.22 16.94 -23.97
C GLY A 225 -12.52 17.53 -23.41
N LEU A 226 -12.88 17.23 -22.14
CA LEU A 226 -13.98 17.91 -21.44
C LEU A 226 -15.36 17.80 -22.09
N GLN A 227 -15.61 16.75 -22.87
CA GLN A 227 -16.88 16.70 -23.59
C GLN A 227 -18.08 16.47 -22.65
N LYS A 228 -17.88 15.94 -21.43
CA LYS A 228 -18.95 15.63 -20.47
C LYS A 228 -18.54 15.78 -18.99
N PRO A 229 -18.16 16.97 -18.50
CA PRO A 229 -17.82 17.19 -17.09
C PRO A 229 -18.95 16.80 -16.14
N GLU A 230 -20.21 17.03 -16.52
CA GLU A 230 -21.38 16.65 -15.73
C GLU A 230 -21.48 15.14 -15.49
N GLN A 231 -21.18 14.33 -16.53
CA GLN A 231 -21.16 12.87 -16.39
C GLN A 231 -20.05 12.41 -15.44
N HIS A 232 -18.85 13.01 -15.56
CA HIS A 232 -17.75 12.74 -14.64
C HIS A 232 -18.17 13.01 -13.19
N LEU A 233 -18.67 14.21 -12.90
CA LEU A 233 -19.07 14.61 -11.56
C LEU A 233 -20.19 13.71 -11.02
N ALA A 234 -21.20 13.41 -11.85
CA ALA A 234 -22.31 12.53 -11.45
C ALA A 234 -21.84 11.11 -11.09
N VAL A 235 -20.93 10.52 -11.87
CA VAL A 235 -20.42 9.18 -11.55
C VAL A 235 -19.47 9.22 -10.34
N ARG A 236 -18.58 10.23 -10.25
CA ARG A 236 -17.68 10.42 -9.09
C ARG A 236 -18.49 10.52 -7.80
N ASP A 237 -19.49 11.40 -7.76
CA ASP A 237 -20.31 11.63 -6.58
C ASP A 237 -21.18 10.39 -6.28
N GLY A 238 -21.67 9.71 -7.32
CA GLY A 238 -22.33 8.41 -7.20
C GLY A 238 -21.44 7.34 -6.56
N ILE A 239 -20.18 7.22 -6.98
CA ILE A 239 -19.19 6.30 -6.39
C ILE A 239 -18.94 6.68 -4.93
N ARG A 240 -18.72 7.96 -4.64
CA ARG A 240 -18.50 8.45 -3.26
C ARG A 240 -19.66 8.12 -2.32
N ALA A 241 -20.90 8.17 -2.81
CA ALA A 241 -22.09 7.78 -2.05
C ALA A 241 -22.15 6.28 -1.72
N LEU A 242 -21.37 5.42 -2.40
CA LEU A 242 -21.26 3.99 -2.09
C LEU A 242 -20.32 3.70 -0.91
N HIS A 243 -19.69 4.71 -0.32
CA HIS A 243 -18.77 4.51 0.79
C HIS A 243 -19.49 3.93 2.01
N ASP A 244 -19.25 2.65 2.24
CA ASP A 244 -19.76 1.91 3.39
C ASP A 244 -18.65 0.94 3.86
N PRO A 245 -17.65 1.46 4.63
CA PRO A 245 -16.61 0.62 5.23
C PRO A 245 -17.17 -0.50 6.06
N ALA A 246 -18.37 -0.28 6.60
CA ALA A 246 -19.11 -1.31 7.25
C ALA A 246 -19.36 -2.44 6.22
N ALA A 247 -20.08 -2.22 5.13
CA ALA A 247 -20.31 -3.29 4.13
C ALA A 247 -19.03 -3.88 3.50
N GLY A 248 -17.84 -3.32 3.78
CA GLY A 248 -16.59 -3.69 3.15
C GLY A 248 -16.35 -2.94 1.85
N ILE A 249 -17.09 -1.85 1.60
CA ILE A 249 -16.96 -1.01 0.40
C ILE A 249 -16.32 0.31 0.81
N VAL A 250 -15.05 0.47 0.46
CA VAL A 250 -14.26 1.67 0.78
C VAL A 250 -14.04 2.46 -0.50
N VAL A 251 -14.40 3.74 -0.49
CA VAL A 251 -14.13 4.63 -1.62
C VAL A 251 -12.76 5.26 -1.39
N VAL A 252 -11.94 5.23 -2.43
CA VAL A 252 -10.68 5.95 -2.51
C VAL A 252 -10.95 7.25 -3.25
N PRO A 253 -10.86 8.42 -2.60
CA PRO A 253 -11.09 9.72 -3.24
C PRO A 253 -9.88 10.14 -4.10
N SER A 254 -9.45 9.23 -4.98
CA SER A 254 -8.30 9.34 -5.87
C SER A 254 -8.35 10.58 -6.77
N TRP A 255 -9.54 11.04 -7.14
CA TRP A 255 -9.70 12.25 -7.95
C TRP A 255 -9.16 13.50 -7.26
N ASN A 256 -9.28 13.61 -5.93
CA ASN A 256 -8.77 14.76 -5.17
C ASN A 256 -7.25 14.92 -5.31
N ALA A 257 -6.53 13.82 -5.57
CA ALA A 257 -5.09 13.85 -5.77
C ALA A 257 -4.69 14.27 -7.20
N LEU A 258 -5.65 14.33 -8.13
CA LEU A 258 -5.42 14.62 -9.55
C LEU A 258 -6.09 15.91 -10.01
N ALA A 259 -7.11 16.41 -9.32
CA ALA A 259 -7.89 17.58 -9.72
C ALA A 259 -7.21 18.91 -9.34
N LEU A 260 -7.59 20.01 -10.01
CA LEU A 260 -7.18 21.36 -9.63
C LEU A 260 -7.76 21.77 -8.26
N ALA A 261 -9.01 21.37 -8.00
CA ALA A 261 -9.68 21.42 -6.69
C ALA A 261 -10.49 20.14 -6.47
N SER A 262 -10.80 19.78 -5.23
CA SER A 262 -11.41 18.48 -4.86
C SER A 262 -12.77 18.19 -5.51
N ASP A 263 -13.47 19.22 -5.94
CA ASP A 263 -14.79 19.19 -6.58
C ASP A 263 -14.74 19.51 -8.08
N ASP A 264 -13.59 19.95 -8.60
CA ASP A 264 -13.41 20.31 -10.00
C ASP A 264 -13.48 19.08 -10.92
N ALA A 265 -13.98 19.25 -12.14
CA ALA A 265 -13.91 18.25 -13.20
C ALA A 265 -12.58 18.30 -13.98
N GLN A 266 -11.75 19.33 -13.73
CA GLN A 266 -10.46 19.52 -14.37
C GLN A 266 -9.32 18.83 -13.62
N PRO A 267 -8.56 17.96 -14.29
CA PRO A 267 -7.32 17.44 -13.73
C PRO A 267 -6.19 18.46 -13.83
N GLN A 268 -5.18 18.29 -12.98
CA GLN A 268 -3.91 19.00 -13.10
C GLN A 268 -3.19 18.58 -14.39
N SER A 269 -2.44 19.50 -14.99
CA SER A 269 -1.76 19.29 -16.28
C SER A 269 -0.76 18.13 -16.29
N TRP A 270 -0.27 17.70 -15.13
CA TRP A 270 0.67 16.58 -14.98
C TRP A 270 -0.01 15.25 -14.67
N ALA A 271 -1.33 15.21 -14.47
CA ALA A 271 -2.04 14.01 -14.02
C ALA A 271 -2.14 12.95 -15.13
N TYR A 272 -2.39 13.37 -16.37
CA TYR A 272 -2.65 12.49 -17.51
C TYR A 272 -1.72 12.79 -18.68
N ARG A 273 -1.34 11.76 -19.44
CA ARG A 273 -0.47 11.92 -20.63
C ARG A 273 -1.24 12.23 -21.92
N ASP A 274 -2.48 11.75 -22.00
CA ASP A 274 -3.35 11.83 -23.18
C ASP A 274 -4.79 12.21 -22.80
N GLY A 275 -4.97 12.75 -21.59
CA GLY A 275 -6.27 13.13 -21.03
C GLY A 275 -7.08 11.98 -20.42
N ILE A 276 -6.65 10.72 -20.53
CA ILE A 276 -7.34 9.55 -19.93
C ILE A 276 -6.36 8.68 -19.14
N HIS A 277 -5.22 8.35 -19.73
CA HIS A 277 -4.24 7.48 -19.11
C HIS A 277 -3.31 8.31 -18.22
N MET A 278 -3.17 7.87 -16.97
CA MET A 278 -2.34 8.55 -15.99
C MET A 278 -0.91 8.69 -16.50
N ALA A 279 -0.35 9.89 -16.37
CA ALA A 279 1.09 10.07 -16.40
C ALA A 279 1.70 9.47 -15.13
N LYS A 280 3.01 9.25 -15.09
CA LYS A 280 3.65 8.55 -13.95
C LYS A 280 3.43 9.26 -12.61
N ARG A 281 3.44 10.60 -12.60
CA ARG A 281 3.11 11.40 -11.42
C ARG A 281 1.65 11.24 -10.99
N GLY A 282 0.71 11.20 -11.93
CA GLY A 282 -0.70 10.88 -11.65
C GLY A 282 -0.87 9.50 -11.03
N ALA A 283 -0.24 8.48 -11.62
CA ALA A 283 -0.29 7.12 -11.11
C ALA A 283 0.31 7.00 -9.69
N PHE A 284 1.40 7.71 -9.41
CA PHE A 284 1.98 7.79 -8.05
C PHE A 284 0.99 8.41 -7.06
N SER A 285 0.40 9.56 -7.40
CA SER A 285 -0.57 10.27 -6.55
C SER A 285 -1.77 9.37 -6.22
N VAL A 286 -2.33 8.68 -7.22
CA VAL A 286 -3.42 7.72 -7.00
C VAL A 286 -2.95 6.52 -6.17
N GLY A 287 -1.77 5.97 -6.48
CA GLY A 287 -1.20 4.86 -5.71
C GLY A 287 -1.01 5.16 -4.23
N ARG A 288 -0.67 6.41 -3.88
CA ARG A 288 -0.61 6.87 -2.49
C ARG A 288 -1.98 6.88 -1.81
N GLU A 289 -3.03 7.32 -2.50
CA GLU A 289 -4.40 7.28 -1.97
C GLU A 289 -4.91 5.84 -1.81
N ILE A 290 -4.62 4.96 -2.78
CA ILE A 290 -4.91 3.53 -2.68
C ILE A 290 -4.20 2.96 -1.45
N TRP A 291 -2.91 3.25 -1.27
CA TRP A 291 -2.16 2.77 -0.11
C TRP A 291 -2.73 3.30 1.21
N ALA A 292 -3.06 4.58 1.30
CA ALA A 292 -3.72 5.17 2.48
C ALA A 292 -5.03 4.44 2.83
N ALA A 293 -5.81 4.04 1.82
CA ALA A 293 -7.01 3.24 2.03
C ALA A 293 -6.70 1.79 2.43
N LEU A 294 -5.73 1.14 1.78
CA LEU A 294 -5.28 -0.22 2.09
C LEU A 294 -4.80 -0.34 3.54
N GLN A 295 -4.10 0.67 4.07
CA GLN A 295 -3.62 0.66 5.46
C GLN A 295 -4.75 0.49 6.49
N ARG A 296 -5.96 0.96 6.16
CA ARG A 296 -7.15 0.89 7.02
C ARG A 296 -7.86 -0.47 6.96
N VAL A 297 -7.67 -1.22 5.87
CA VAL A 297 -8.43 -2.46 5.60
C VAL A 297 -7.54 -3.71 5.56
N THR A 298 -6.23 -3.57 5.52
CA THR A 298 -5.29 -4.70 5.54
C THR A 298 -4.81 -4.97 6.95
N THR A 299 -4.44 -6.21 7.26
CA THR A 299 -3.77 -6.53 8.53
C THR A 299 -2.38 -5.91 8.55
N THR A 300 -1.90 -5.46 9.72
CA THR A 300 -0.50 -5.07 9.86
C THR A 300 0.37 -6.30 9.62
N PHE A 301 1.36 -6.13 8.77
CA PHE A 301 2.26 -7.19 8.36
C PHE A 301 3.67 -6.62 8.37
N ASP A 302 4.56 -7.23 9.13
CA ASP A 302 5.98 -6.90 9.08
C ASP A 302 6.70 -7.89 8.15
N PRO A 303 7.17 -7.46 6.97
CA PRO A 303 7.95 -8.29 6.07
C PRO A 303 9.21 -8.87 6.73
N ALA A 304 9.79 -8.17 7.71
CA ALA A 304 10.97 -8.65 8.44
C ALA A 304 10.69 -9.91 9.28
N THR A 305 9.42 -10.16 9.61
CA THR A 305 9.01 -11.35 10.37
C THR A 305 8.67 -12.56 9.50
N ARG A 306 8.83 -12.49 8.17
CA ARG A 306 8.58 -13.63 7.28
C ARG A 306 9.55 -14.78 7.59
N PRO A 307 9.05 -16.02 7.75
CA PRO A 307 9.91 -17.19 7.83
C PRO A 307 10.85 -17.28 6.62
N GLY A 308 12.14 -17.48 6.88
CA GLY A 308 13.18 -17.59 5.85
C GLY A 308 13.74 -16.26 5.34
N VAL A 309 13.37 -15.11 5.93
CA VAL A 309 14.08 -13.84 5.67
C VAL A 309 15.42 -13.84 6.39
N LEU A 310 16.50 -13.81 5.62
CA LEU A 310 17.84 -13.54 6.11
C LEU A 310 17.98 -12.03 6.34
N LEU A 311 17.89 -11.61 7.60
CA LEU A 311 18.29 -10.28 8.04
C LEU A 311 19.81 -10.25 8.15
N GLY A 312 20.52 -9.90 7.08
CA GLY A 312 21.99 -9.91 7.15
C GLY A 312 22.68 -9.34 5.93
N GLY A 313 23.51 -8.32 6.17
CA GLY A 313 24.47 -7.79 5.21
C GLY A 313 25.13 -6.55 5.79
N ASN A 314 26.39 -6.28 5.45
CA ASN A 314 26.95 -4.94 5.55
C ASN A 314 27.09 -4.42 4.11
N PHE A 315 26.71 -3.17 3.87
CA PHE A 315 27.15 -2.50 2.66
C PHE A 315 28.65 -2.23 2.83
N VAL A 316 29.47 -2.86 1.99
CA VAL A 316 30.85 -2.42 1.81
C VAL A 316 30.81 -1.37 0.71
N THR A 317 31.11 -0.12 1.04
CA THR A 317 31.40 0.91 0.05
C THR A 317 32.71 0.54 -0.66
N ALA A 318 32.65 -0.35 -1.65
CA ALA A 318 33.67 -0.35 -2.69
C ALA A 318 33.52 0.99 -3.42
N GLY A 319 34.61 1.74 -3.57
CA GLY A 319 34.58 3.07 -4.18
C GLY A 319 33.72 3.06 -5.45
N ALA A 320 32.90 4.09 -5.63
CA ALA A 320 32.10 4.30 -6.82
C ALA A 320 33.04 4.49 -8.03
N GLY A 321 33.60 3.38 -8.52
CA GLY A 321 34.44 3.29 -9.69
C GLY A 321 33.58 2.77 -10.83
N PRO A 322 33.58 3.43 -11.99
CA PRO A 322 32.74 3.04 -13.10
C PRO A 322 33.30 1.79 -13.77
N GLU A 323 32.81 0.61 -13.41
CA GLU A 323 32.78 -0.47 -14.39
C GLU A 323 31.64 -0.16 -15.38
N GLY A 324 31.98 0.57 -16.44
CA GLY A 324 31.18 0.66 -17.67
C GLY A 324 30.39 1.95 -17.93
N TRP A 325 30.56 3.04 -17.16
CA TRP A 325 29.77 4.27 -17.36
C TRP A 325 30.58 5.56 -17.16
N THR A 326 30.46 6.49 -18.12
CA THR A 326 31.12 7.80 -18.07
C THR A 326 30.34 8.73 -17.12
N VAL A 327 30.93 9.09 -15.98
CA VAL A 327 30.40 10.14 -15.10
C VAL A 327 30.77 11.51 -15.71
N PRO A 328 29.80 12.39 -16.05
CA PRO A 328 30.12 13.72 -16.55
C PRO A 328 30.93 14.51 -15.51
N THR A 329 31.94 15.24 -15.96
CA THR A 329 32.75 16.14 -15.14
C THR A 329 31.86 17.15 -14.41
N GLY A 330 31.93 17.21 -13.07
CA GLY A 330 31.09 18.08 -12.23
C GLY A 330 29.95 17.37 -11.48
N THR A 331 29.78 16.06 -11.67
CA THR A 331 28.80 15.25 -10.93
C THR A 331 29.37 14.77 -9.61
N GLY A 332 28.68 15.04 -8.49
CA GLY A 332 29.05 14.52 -7.17
C GLY A 332 28.11 13.39 -6.75
N ILE A 333 28.63 12.15 -6.66
CA ILE A 333 27.94 11.05 -5.96
C ILE A 333 28.72 10.79 -4.68
N ALA A 334 28.09 11.02 -3.54
CA ALA A 334 28.64 10.68 -2.23
C ALA A 334 27.86 9.51 -1.66
N THR A 335 28.57 8.51 -1.14
CA THR A 335 27.97 7.38 -0.42
C THR A 335 28.47 7.34 1.01
N ARG A 336 27.58 7.03 1.94
CA ARG A 336 27.94 6.79 3.35
C ARG A 336 26.99 5.76 3.97
N MET A 337 27.42 5.19 5.08
CA MET A 337 26.57 4.36 5.93
C MET A 337 25.96 5.19 7.05
N GLU A 338 24.68 4.95 7.32
CA GLU A 338 23.93 5.65 8.38
C GLU A 338 23.01 4.65 9.11
N ALA A 339 23.04 4.64 10.44
CA ALA A 339 22.11 3.86 11.25
C ALA A 339 20.91 4.74 11.63
N ALA A 340 19.70 4.35 11.20
CA ALA A 340 18.46 5.09 11.46
C ALA A 340 17.25 4.14 11.42
N ASP A 341 16.22 4.41 12.23
CA ASP A 341 14.98 3.62 12.29
C ASP A 341 15.21 2.12 12.58
N GLY A 342 16.26 1.79 13.34
CA GLY A 342 16.66 0.40 13.61
C GLY A 342 17.27 -0.35 12.42
N LEU A 343 17.59 0.35 11.33
CA LEU A 343 18.16 -0.20 10.10
C LEU A 343 19.51 0.46 9.78
N ASN A 344 20.38 -0.27 9.08
CA ASN A 344 21.56 0.29 8.43
C ASN A 344 21.23 0.68 7.00
N TRP A 345 21.39 1.96 6.70
CA TRP A 345 21.11 2.56 5.40
C TRP A 345 22.40 2.86 4.65
N LEU A 346 22.47 2.45 3.39
CA LEU A 346 23.36 3.07 2.41
C LEU A 346 22.71 4.38 1.97
N VAL A 347 23.33 5.49 2.30
CA VAL A 347 22.90 6.83 1.90
C VAL A 347 23.68 7.23 0.66
N MET A 348 22.97 7.45 -0.44
CA MET A 348 23.51 7.97 -1.70
C MET A 348 23.01 9.38 -1.91
N SER A 349 23.91 10.36 -1.83
CA SER A 349 23.62 11.76 -2.16
C SER A 349 24.16 12.08 -3.55
N PHE A 350 23.35 12.75 -4.35
CA PHE A 350 23.67 13.14 -5.72
C PHE A 350 23.47 14.64 -5.91
N SER A 351 24.42 15.26 -6.61
CA SER A 351 24.32 16.64 -7.07
C SER A 351 24.90 16.75 -8.48
N GLY A 352 24.23 17.53 -9.33
CA GLY A 352 24.76 17.86 -10.65
C GLY A 352 24.57 16.76 -11.72
N ILE A 353 23.73 15.74 -11.52
CA ILE A 353 23.52 14.70 -12.54
C ILE A 353 22.68 15.27 -13.69
N THR A 354 23.31 15.66 -14.82
CA THR A 354 22.61 16.10 -16.04
C THR A 354 22.60 15.02 -17.11
N GLY A 355 21.45 14.35 -17.28
CA GLY A 355 21.34 13.25 -18.24
C GLY A 355 22.24 12.04 -17.92
N LEU A 356 21.94 10.93 -18.59
CA LEU A 356 22.55 9.60 -18.44
C LEU A 356 22.61 8.98 -17.03
N GLN A 357 22.61 7.65 -17.04
CA GLN A 357 22.30 6.76 -15.93
C GLN A 357 23.47 6.67 -14.93
N SER A 358 23.19 6.86 -13.64
CA SER A 358 24.15 6.56 -12.57
C SER A 358 23.74 5.27 -11.86
N SER A 359 24.42 4.16 -12.17
CA SER A 359 24.20 2.89 -11.47
C SER A 359 25.21 2.75 -10.33
N ALA A 360 24.72 2.52 -9.12
CA ALA A 360 25.52 2.03 -8.00
C ALA A 360 25.26 0.53 -7.84
N TYR A 361 26.31 -0.27 -7.73
CA TYR A 361 26.15 -1.69 -7.41
C TYR A 361 26.42 -1.89 -5.92
N VAL A 362 25.67 -2.83 -5.33
CA VAL A 362 25.91 -3.25 -3.95
C VAL A 362 26.74 -4.52 -4.00
N THR A 363 28.02 -4.42 -3.63
CA THR A 363 28.83 -5.63 -3.37
C THR A 363 28.40 -6.24 -2.04
N ALA A 364 27.59 -7.28 -2.12
CA ALA A 364 27.25 -8.11 -0.97
C ALA A 364 28.37 -9.11 -0.68
N THR A 365 29.56 -8.64 -0.32
CA THR A 365 30.69 -9.52 0.04
C THR A 365 30.52 -10.21 1.40
N THR A 366 29.51 -9.82 2.18
CA THR A 366 29.28 -10.31 3.54
C THR A 366 27.79 -10.39 3.86
N ILE A 367 27.04 -11.24 3.16
CA ILE A 367 25.77 -11.76 3.69
C ILE A 367 26.13 -13.00 4.53
N PRO A 368 26.02 -12.97 5.87
CA PRO A 368 26.26 -14.16 6.70
C PRO A 368 25.28 -15.26 6.29
N GLY A 369 25.80 -16.39 5.80
CA GLY A 369 25.01 -17.48 5.22
C GLY A 369 25.06 -17.58 3.69
N GLY A 370 25.40 -16.49 2.99
CA GLY A 370 25.62 -16.44 1.55
C GLY A 370 24.39 -16.77 0.67
N LEU A 371 24.34 -16.21 -0.54
CA LEU A 371 23.59 -16.84 -1.62
C LEU A 371 24.48 -17.98 -2.14
N VAL A 372 24.11 -19.24 -1.95
CA VAL A 372 24.96 -20.33 -2.46
C VAL A 372 24.79 -20.41 -3.97
N ALA A 373 25.90 -20.38 -4.72
CA ALA A 373 25.85 -20.58 -6.16
C ALA A 373 25.10 -21.89 -6.48
N GLY A 374 24.13 -21.84 -7.40
CA GLY A 374 23.25 -22.98 -7.71
C GLY A 374 21.94 -23.05 -6.92
N GLN A 375 21.63 -22.06 -6.06
CA GLN A 375 20.30 -21.92 -5.45
C GLN A 375 19.37 -21.01 -6.25
N THR A 376 18.08 -21.33 -6.25
CA THR A 376 17.04 -20.41 -6.73
C THR A 376 16.78 -19.34 -5.68
N LEU A 377 16.94 -18.07 -6.06
CA LEU A 377 16.52 -16.97 -5.21
C LEU A 377 14.99 -16.83 -5.29
N ALA A 378 14.28 -17.18 -4.22
CA ALA A 378 12.83 -16.99 -4.16
C ALA A 378 12.44 -15.53 -4.03
N GLU A 379 13.18 -14.74 -3.26
CA GLU A 379 12.80 -13.35 -3.03
C GLU A 379 13.99 -12.47 -2.63
N ALA A 380 14.07 -11.28 -3.20
CA ALA A 380 14.89 -10.19 -2.69
C ALA A 380 14.04 -8.92 -2.56
N GLN A 381 14.26 -8.16 -1.49
CA GLN A 381 13.58 -6.90 -1.28
C GLN A 381 14.54 -5.86 -0.71
N ILE A 382 14.58 -4.64 -1.25
CA ILE A 382 15.32 -3.51 -0.70
C ILE A 382 14.33 -2.43 -0.34
N ARG A 383 14.30 -2.03 0.94
CA ARG A 383 13.58 -0.81 1.32
C ARG A 383 14.41 0.39 0.88
N TYR A 384 13.77 1.35 0.25
CA TYR A 384 14.38 2.62 -0.09
C TYR A 384 13.62 3.77 0.56
N ARG A 385 14.33 4.86 0.81
CA ARG A 385 13.78 6.16 1.18
C ARG A 385 14.35 7.19 0.23
N LEU A 386 13.50 7.98 -0.38
CA LEU A 386 13.90 9.16 -1.12
C LEU A 386 13.64 10.38 -0.24
N ASP A 387 14.70 11.08 0.13
CA ASP A 387 14.58 12.20 1.06
C ASP A 387 13.82 13.37 0.47
N ALA A 388 13.12 14.09 1.36
CA ALA A 388 12.51 15.37 1.08
C ALA A 388 13.48 16.30 0.33
N GLY A 389 12.96 17.02 -0.67
CA GLY A 389 13.75 17.94 -1.48
C GLY A 389 14.59 17.29 -2.59
N SER A 390 14.50 15.97 -2.80
CA SER A 390 15.04 15.33 -3.99
C SER A 390 14.29 15.77 -5.25
N GLN A 391 15.02 16.08 -6.32
CA GLN A 391 14.50 16.69 -7.55
C GLN A 391 14.99 15.98 -8.80
N ASN A 392 14.14 15.99 -9.83
CA ASN A 392 14.42 15.57 -11.20
C ASN A 392 14.99 14.15 -11.31
N LEU A 393 14.63 13.28 -10.38
CA LEU A 393 14.91 11.85 -10.48
C LEU A 393 13.90 11.16 -11.37
N SER A 394 14.41 10.20 -12.11
CA SER A 394 13.69 9.48 -13.14
C SER A 394 13.69 7.97 -12.87
N LEU A 395 14.63 7.42 -12.12
CA LEU A 395 14.60 6.00 -11.78
C LEU A 395 15.28 5.77 -10.44
N VAL A 396 14.67 4.96 -9.60
CA VAL A 396 15.33 4.25 -8.51
C VAL A 396 14.97 2.78 -8.70
N ALA A 397 15.89 2.00 -9.26
CA ALA A 397 15.64 0.62 -9.63
C ALA A 397 16.56 -0.36 -8.93
N MET A 398 16.08 -1.59 -8.74
CA MET A 398 16.94 -2.73 -8.43
C MET A 398 16.85 -3.74 -9.56
N GLU A 399 17.99 -4.12 -10.11
CA GLU A 399 18.10 -5.19 -11.10
C GLU A 399 18.89 -6.36 -10.53
N LEU A 400 18.49 -7.57 -10.93
CA LEU A 400 19.23 -8.80 -10.71
C LEU A 400 20.14 -9.07 -11.91
N ARG A 401 21.47 -9.05 -11.74
CA ARG A 401 22.45 -9.31 -12.81
C ARG A 401 23.50 -10.34 -12.43
N ARG A 402 24.06 -11.00 -13.44
CA ARG A 402 25.32 -11.76 -13.35
C ARG A 402 26.49 -10.79 -13.23
N GLN A 403 27.63 -11.25 -12.72
CA GLN A 403 28.86 -10.46 -12.65
C GLN A 403 29.30 -9.94 -14.03
N SER A 404 29.03 -10.68 -15.11
CA SER A 404 29.28 -10.26 -16.49
C SER A 404 28.45 -9.04 -16.95
N GLY A 405 27.62 -8.47 -16.07
CA GLY A 405 26.66 -7.41 -16.40
C GLY A 405 25.43 -7.92 -17.15
N GLN A 406 25.39 -9.20 -17.51
CA GLN A 406 24.23 -9.82 -18.17
C GLN A 406 23.06 -9.95 -17.19
N ARG A 407 21.86 -9.55 -17.66
CA ARG A 407 20.63 -9.70 -16.88
C ARG A 407 20.33 -11.19 -16.65
N LEU A 408 19.91 -11.53 -15.44
CA LEU A 408 19.42 -12.87 -15.15
C LEU A 408 18.08 -13.08 -15.85
N GLN A 409 17.92 -14.25 -16.49
CA GLN A 409 16.63 -14.67 -17.02
C GLN A 409 15.74 -15.12 -15.85
N ALA A 410 14.45 -14.79 -15.90
CA ALA A 410 13.48 -15.31 -14.95
C ALA A 410 13.42 -16.84 -15.05
N ALA A 411 13.33 -17.54 -13.92
CA ALA A 411 13.24 -19.00 -13.89
C ALA A 411 12.00 -19.47 -14.70
N SER A 412 12.23 -20.28 -15.74
CA SER A 412 11.19 -20.83 -16.59
C SER A 412 10.56 -22.06 -15.91
N GLY A 413 9.46 -21.89 -15.18
CA GLY A 413 8.72 -23.04 -14.62
C GLY A 413 7.75 -22.73 -13.49
N GLU A 414 8.04 -21.71 -12.69
CA GLU A 414 7.05 -21.03 -11.84
C GLU A 414 6.38 -19.94 -12.68
N PRO A 415 5.13 -19.51 -12.40
CA PRO A 415 4.53 -18.42 -13.16
C PRO A 415 5.46 -17.20 -13.10
N ALA A 416 6.12 -16.93 -14.22
CA ALA A 416 7.06 -15.83 -14.41
C ALA A 416 6.30 -14.49 -14.48
N THR A 417 5.55 -14.17 -13.42
CA THR A 417 4.58 -13.07 -13.43
C THR A 417 5.09 -11.78 -12.81
N ASP A 418 6.32 -11.74 -12.28
CA ASP A 418 6.93 -10.51 -11.75
C ASP A 418 8.18 -10.07 -12.55
N GLY A 419 8.49 -10.73 -13.68
CA GLY A 419 9.79 -10.64 -14.34
C GLY A 419 9.86 -9.81 -15.62
N LEU A 420 9.99 -8.49 -15.48
CA LEU A 420 10.62 -7.55 -16.43
C LEU A 420 11.10 -6.34 -15.60
N ASP A 421 12.40 -6.01 -15.63
CA ASP A 421 13.05 -4.83 -15.00
C ASP A 421 12.21 -4.09 -13.94
N MET A 422 12.22 -4.58 -12.70
CA MET A 422 11.42 -3.98 -11.62
C MET A 422 12.21 -2.90 -10.90
N GLY A 423 12.34 -1.77 -11.59
CA GLY A 423 12.69 -0.51 -10.98
C GLY A 423 11.48 0.34 -10.61
N THR A 424 11.60 1.15 -9.57
CA THR A 424 10.71 2.31 -9.43
C THR A 424 11.13 3.36 -10.46
N SER A 425 10.51 3.34 -11.64
CA SER A 425 10.63 4.43 -12.61
C SER A 425 9.91 5.66 -12.07
N LEU A 426 10.68 6.61 -11.55
CA LEU A 426 10.25 7.98 -11.26
C LEU A 426 10.17 8.84 -12.54
N GLU A 427 10.42 8.28 -13.74
CA GLU A 427 10.70 9.03 -14.97
C GLU A 427 9.40 9.74 -15.40
N GLY A 428 9.37 11.07 -15.28
CA GLY A 428 8.19 11.87 -15.56
C GLY A 428 7.58 12.51 -14.31
N ILE A 429 8.10 12.23 -13.11
CA ILE A 429 7.93 13.12 -11.96
C ILE A 429 8.92 14.27 -12.13
N SER A 430 8.60 15.20 -13.03
CA SER A 430 9.35 16.45 -13.17
C SER A 430 8.95 17.44 -12.07
N GLY A 431 9.94 18.17 -11.55
CA GLY A 431 9.79 19.09 -10.42
C GLY A 431 10.21 18.47 -9.08
N ALA A 432 10.05 19.25 -8.00
CA ALA A 432 10.22 18.72 -6.66
C ALA A 432 9.20 17.59 -6.44
N LEU A 433 9.69 16.45 -5.95
CA LEU A 433 8.82 15.46 -5.33
C LEU A 433 8.01 16.15 -4.21
N PRO A 434 6.92 15.53 -3.72
CA PRO A 434 6.24 16.04 -2.54
C PRO A 434 7.25 16.43 -1.44
N PRO A 435 6.95 17.45 -0.62
CA PRO A 435 7.87 17.91 0.43
C PRO A 435 8.25 16.79 1.42
N ASP A 436 7.48 15.71 1.45
CA ASP A 436 7.72 14.56 2.31
C ASP A 436 8.65 13.53 1.66
N ALA A 437 9.41 12.82 2.49
CA ALA A 437 10.20 11.68 2.04
C ALA A 437 9.28 10.56 1.50
N ILE A 438 9.75 9.85 0.47
CA ILE A 438 9.05 8.70 -0.11
C ILE A 438 9.73 7.43 0.38
N ASP A 439 9.04 6.66 1.21
CA ASP A 439 9.43 5.31 1.58
C ASP A 439 8.81 4.31 0.60
N GLY A 440 9.60 3.34 0.15
CA GLY A 440 9.12 2.28 -0.72
C GLY A 440 9.94 1.01 -0.65
N LEU A 441 9.48 -0.02 -1.35
CA LEU A 441 10.13 -1.32 -1.43
C LEU A 441 10.40 -1.69 -2.89
N LEU A 442 11.67 -1.92 -3.20
CA LEU A 442 12.11 -2.52 -4.45
C LEU A 442 12.08 -4.04 -4.29
N ARG A 443 11.42 -4.75 -5.20
CA ARG A 443 11.30 -6.22 -5.17
C ARG A 443 11.47 -6.75 -6.59
N PRO A 444 12.64 -7.27 -6.98
CA PRO A 444 12.82 -7.87 -8.28
C PRO A 444 12.07 -9.22 -8.31
N PRO A 445 11.80 -9.76 -9.50
CA PRO A 445 11.33 -11.14 -9.63
C PRO A 445 12.28 -12.14 -8.95
N PRO A 446 11.78 -13.34 -8.59
CA PRO A 446 12.64 -14.49 -8.34
C PRO A 446 13.60 -14.71 -9.52
N GLY A 447 14.85 -15.06 -9.22
CA GLY A 447 15.91 -15.23 -10.21
C GLY A 447 16.60 -16.58 -10.05
N ASP A 448 16.85 -17.25 -11.18
CA ASP A 448 17.71 -18.44 -11.19
C ASP A 448 19.18 -18.00 -11.08
N LEU A 449 19.85 -18.36 -9.97
CA LEU A 449 21.27 -18.05 -9.75
C LEU A 449 22.19 -19.19 -10.23
N THR A 450 21.66 -20.20 -10.92
CA THR A 450 22.45 -21.30 -11.48
C THR A 450 23.53 -20.77 -12.43
N GLY A 451 24.78 -21.14 -12.17
CA GLY A 451 25.95 -20.71 -12.95
C GLY A 451 26.53 -19.33 -12.61
N ALA A 452 26.01 -18.64 -11.59
CA ALA A 452 26.65 -17.42 -11.09
C ALA A 452 27.96 -17.76 -10.33
N THR A 453 29.11 -17.32 -10.83
CA THR A 453 30.44 -17.60 -10.26
C THR A 453 30.85 -16.64 -9.12
N GLN A 454 30.22 -15.46 -9.02
CA GLN A 454 30.36 -14.54 -7.88
C GLN A 454 29.02 -13.81 -7.58
N LEU A 455 28.82 -13.49 -6.29
CA LEU A 455 27.56 -12.98 -5.73
C LEU A 455 27.48 -11.44 -5.75
N ARG A 456 27.43 -10.84 -6.95
CA ARG A 456 27.04 -9.42 -7.12
C ARG A 456 25.66 -9.26 -7.76
N PRO A 457 24.58 -9.86 -7.23
CA PRO A 457 23.32 -9.90 -7.95
C PRO A 457 22.59 -8.56 -7.99
N PHE A 458 22.77 -7.66 -7.03
CA PHE A 458 21.93 -6.46 -6.91
C PHE A 458 22.58 -5.20 -7.49
N TRP A 459 22.00 -4.69 -8.57
CA TRP A 459 22.38 -3.43 -9.20
C TRP A 459 21.32 -2.39 -8.92
N ILE A 460 21.71 -1.30 -8.26
CA ILE A 460 20.80 -0.21 -7.94
C ILE A 460 21.03 0.92 -8.92
N THR A 461 20.02 1.23 -9.73
CA THR A 461 20.13 2.30 -10.72
C THR A 461 19.39 3.52 -10.24
N VAL A 462 20.11 4.64 -10.13
CA VAL A 462 19.53 5.96 -9.92
C VAL A 462 19.70 6.78 -11.21
N ARG A 463 18.61 7.25 -11.80
CA ARG A 463 18.67 8.02 -13.05
C ARG A 463 18.05 9.39 -12.85
N GLY A 464 18.63 10.42 -13.45
CA GLY A 464 18.03 11.76 -13.57
C GLY A 464 17.14 11.88 -14.81
N LEU A 465 16.27 12.90 -14.84
CA LEU A 465 15.47 13.20 -16.02
C LEU A 465 16.36 13.69 -17.17
N PRO A 466 16.11 13.28 -18.43
CA PRO A 466 16.85 13.80 -19.58
C PRO A 466 16.80 15.33 -19.62
N GLY A 467 17.97 15.96 -19.76
CA GLY A 467 18.09 17.42 -19.87
C GLY A 467 17.86 18.21 -18.58
N GLN A 468 17.68 17.55 -17.42
CA GLN A 468 17.52 18.22 -16.12
C GLN A 468 18.62 17.79 -15.16
N VAL A 469 19.03 18.71 -14.28
CA VAL A 469 19.96 18.42 -13.19
C VAL A 469 19.20 17.70 -12.08
N ALA A 470 19.52 16.43 -11.84
CA ALA A 470 19.02 15.70 -10.68
C ALA A 470 19.87 15.97 -9.45
N SER A 471 19.20 16.12 -8.31
CA SER A 471 19.82 16.31 -7.00
C SER A 471 18.95 15.69 -5.91
N GLY A 472 19.55 15.22 -4.82
CA GLY A 472 18.79 14.58 -3.76
C GLY A 472 19.56 13.50 -3.00
N THR A 473 18.83 12.78 -2.15
CA THR A 473 19.39 11.69 -1.35
C THR A 473 18.46 10.48 -1.39
N VAL A 474 19.01 9.34 -1.81
CA VAL A 474 18.36 8.03 -1.77
C VAL A 474 19.02 7.23 -0.67
N ARG A 475 18.24 6.75 0.30
CA ARG A 475 18.68 5.79 1.31
C ARG A 475 18.19 4.40 0.93
N LEU A 476 19.03 3.40 1.12
CA LEU A 476 18.73 2.00 0.80
C LEU A 476 19.02 1.18 2.05
N ALA A 477 17.99 0.61 2.65
CA ALA A 477 18.18 -0.33 3.74
C ALA A 477 18.53 -1.70 3.16
N LEU A 478 19.30 -2.48 3.92
CA LEU A 478 19.82 -3.78 3.51
C LEU A 478 18.73 -4.68 2.90
N PRO A 479 19.08 -5.48 1.87
CA PRO A 479 18.14 -6.39 1.27
C PRO A 479 17.66 -7.46 2.28
N GLN A 480 16.36 -7.67 2.34
CA GLN A 480 15.76 -8.89 2.90
C GLN A 480 15.81 -9.96 1.82
N LEU A 481 16.48 -11.09 2.10
CA LEU A 481 16.65 -12.20 1.17
C LEU A 481 15.90 -13.43 1.66
N ARG A 482 15.27 -14.17 0.74
CA ARG A 482 14.64 -15.46 1.02
C ARG A 482 15.08 -16.48 -0.03
N ALA A 483 15.65 -17.59 0.42
CA ALA A 483 15.91 -18.76 -0.41
C ALA A 483 14.60 -19.52 -0.68
N ALA A 484 14.51 -20.17 -1.85
CA ALA A 484 13.36 -20.98 -2.26
C ALA A 484 13.20 -22.25 -1.42
#